data_AF-A0A7G9WFS1-F1
#
_entry.id   AF-A0A7G9WFS1-F1
#
_cell.length_a   1.000
_cell.length_b   1.000
_cell.length_c   1.000
_cell.angle_alpha   90.00
_cell.angle_beta   90.00
_cell.angle_gamma   90.00
#
_symmetry.space_group_name_H-M   'P 1'
#
loop_
_entity.id
_entity.type
_entity.pdbx_description
1 polymer ?
#
loop_
_entity_poly.entity_id
_entity_poly.type
_entity_poly.pdbx_seq_one_letter_code
_entity_poly.pdbx_strand_id
1 'polypeptide(L)' 'MKKQRKKAGLGFISTLTLLFIVLKLTGLVHWPWIWVLSPVWISGVLAIAAFSIILIVGRIKKGKW' A
#
# COMPACT_ATOMS: atom_id res chain seq x y z
N MET A 1 18.48 31.41 -8.63
CA MET A 1 17.42 30.48 -8.17
C MET A 1 17.52 29.17 -8.94
N LYS A 2 17.95 28.06 -8.33
CA LYS A 2 18.01 26.75 -9.02
C LYS A 2 16.64 26.08 -8.91
N LYS A 3 15.90 25.99 -10.02
CA LYS A 3 14.66 25.20 -10.09
C LYS A 3 15.03 23.72 -9.99
N GLN A 4 14.88 23.16 -8.80
CA GLN A 4 14.94 21.72 -8.58
C GLN A 4 13.72 21.09 -9.27
N ARG A 5 13.91 20.53 -10.48
CA ARG A 5 12.92 19.62 -11.07
C ARG A 5 12.92 18.35 -10.23
N LYS A 6 12.02 18.26 -9.25
CA LYS A 6 11.73 16.99 -8.59
C LYS A 6 11.21 16.04 -9.68
N LYS A 7 12.09 15.18 -10.18
CA LYS A 7 11.66 14.03 -10.97
C LYS A 7 10.95 13.12 -9.98
N ALA A 8 9.62 13.20 -9.94
CA ALA A 8 8.80 12.22 -9.24
C ALA A 8 9.02 10.89 -9.96
N GLY A 9 10.03 10.14 -9.51
CA GLY A 9 10.27 8.79 -10.00
C GLY A 9 9.01 7.97 -9.73
N LEU A 10 8.58 7.19 -10.73
CA LEU A 10 7.56 6.17 -10.56
C LEU A 10 7.90 5.39 -9.28
N GLY A 11 7.01 5.47 -8.28
CA GLY A 11 7.26 4.85 -6.99
C GLY A 11 7.49 3.36 -7.20
N PHE A 12 8.40 2.77 -6.42
CA PHE A 12 8.71 1.33 -6.46
C PHE A 12 7.43 0.47 -6.46
N ILE A 13 6.44 0.91 -5.68
CA ILE A 13 5.11 0.30 -5.59
C ILE A 13 4.38 0.29 -6.93
N SER A 14 4.42 1.40 -7.68
CA SER A 14 3.75 1.53 -9.00
C SER A 14 4.39 0.60 -10.03
N THR A 15 5.72 0.51 -10.07
CA THR A 15 6.44 -0.38 -10.98
C THR A 15 6.15 -1.85 -10.65
N LEU A 16 6.15 -2.21 -9.37
CA LEU A 16 5.83 -3.57 -8.91
C LEU A 16 4.38 -3.94 -9.25
N THR A 17 3.44 -3.01 -9.06
CA THR A 17 2.01 -3.19 -9.41
C THR A 17 1.85 -3.42 -10.91
N LEU A 18 2.55 -2.62 -11.73
CA LEU A 18 2.49 -2.76 -13.19
C LEU A 18 3.09 -4.08 -13.68
N LEU A 19 4.22 -4.51 -13.11
CA LEU A 19 4.85 -5.79 -13.44
C LEU A 19 3.92 -6.97 -13.15
N PHE A 20 3.26 -6.95 -11.99
CA PHE A 20 2.30 -7.98 -11.58
C PHE A 20 1.05 -8.02 -12.50
N ILE A 21 0.57 -6.85 -12.94
CA ILE A 21 -0.51 -6.72 -13.92
C ILE A 21 -0.10 -7.33 -15.27
N VAL A 22 1.09 -7.00 -15.77
CA VAL A 22 1.61 -7.51 -17.05
C VAL A 22 1.77 -9.03 -16.99
N LEU A 23 2.35 -9.56 -15.91
CA LEU A 23 2.57 -11.01 -15.74
C LEU A 23 1.25 -11.79 -15.77
N LYS A 24 0.19 -11.21 -15.20
CA LYS A 24 -1.15 -11.80 -15.23
C LYS A 24 -1.81 -11.72 -16.61
N LEU A 25 -1.64 -10.60 -17.32
CA LEU A 25 -2.15 -10.45 -18.69
C LEU A 25 -1.44 -11.39 -19.67
N THR A 26 -0.16 -11.69 -19.46
CA THR A 26 0.58 -12.69 -20.24
C THR A 26 0.17 -14.14 -19.95
N GLY A 27 -0.82 -14.38 -19.08
CA GLY A 27 -1.38 -15.71 -18.85
C GLY A 27 -0.45 -16.70 -18.11
N LEU A 28 0.73 -16.25 -17.69
CA LEU A 28 1.70 -17.04 -16.93
C LEU A 28 1.20 -17.39 -15.52
N VAL A 29 0.20 -16.66 -15.01
CA VAL A 29 -0.30 -16.79 -13.63
C VAL A 29 -1.84 -16.74 -13.61
N HIS A 30 -2.47 -17.88 -13.30
CA HIS A 30 -3.94 -18.03 -13.18
C HIS A 30 -4.53 -17.49 -11.87
N TRP A 31 -3.68 -16.96 -10.99
CA TRP A 31 -4.01 -16.60 -9.62
C TRP A 31 -5.00 -15.44 -9.53
N PRO A 32 -5.80 -15.23 -8.46
CA PRO A 32 -6.83 -14.20 -8.41
C PRO A 32 -6.24 -12.79 -8.28
N TRP A 33 -6.99 -11.78 -8.73
CA TRP A 33 -6.56 -10.38 -8.75
C TRP A 33 -6.23 -9.84 -7.34
N ILE A 34 -6.88 -10.37 -6.31
CA ILE A 34 -6.61 -10.05 -4.89
C ILE A 34 -5.13 -10.26 -4.54
N TRP A 35 -4.51 -11.34 -5.03
CA TRP A 35 -3.12 -11.66 -4.72
C TRP A 35 -2.10 -10.87 -5.55
N VAL A 36 -2.46 -10.48 -6.77
CA VAL A 36 -1.67 -9.56 -7.62
C VAL A 36 -1.53 -8.19 -6.93
N LEU A 37 -2.57 -7.74 -6.23
CA LEU A 37 -2.53 -6.52 -5.44
C LEU A 37 -1.94 -6.72 -4.04
N SER A 38 -1.48 -7.92 -3.66
CA SER A 38 -0.94 -8.17 -2.31
C SER A 38 0.06 -7.12 -1.81
N PRO A 39 0.97 -6.55 -2.63
CA PRO A 39 1.88 -5.49 -2.16
C PRO A 39 1.13 -4.21 -1.71
N VAL A 40 0.05 -3.88 -2.42
CA VAL A 40 -0.82 -2.73 -2.13
C VAL A 40 -1.70 -3.02 -0.92
N TRP A 41 -2.28 -4.22 -0.83
CA TRP A 41 -3.10 -4.64 0.30
C TRP A 41 -2.30 -4.70 1.60
N ILE A 42 -1.08 -5.23 1.59
CA ILE A 42 -0.21 -5.26 2.79
C ILE A 42 0.03 -3.84 3.30
N SER A 43 0.32 -2.90 2.40
CA SER A 43 0.50 -1.49 2.76
C SER A 43 -0.77 -0.87 3.36
N GLY A 44 -1.92 -1.13 2.74
CA GLY A 44 -3.23 -0.63 3.22
C GLY A 44 -3.64 -1.23 4.57
N VAL A 45 -3.50 -2.56 4.72
CA VAL A 45 -3.82 -3.28 5.96
C VAL A 45 -2.91 -2.83 7.09
N LEU A 46 -1.62 -2.63 6.84
CA LEU A 46 -0.69 -2.12 7.85
C LEU A 46 -1.09 -0.72 8.32
N ALA A 47 -1.49 0.17 7.40
CA ALA A 47 -1.98 1.50 7.74
C ALA A 47 -3.29 1.45 8.55
N ILE A 48 -4.25 0.61 8.15
CA ILE A 48 -5.53 0.42 8.86
C ILE A 48 -5.30 -0.17 10.25
N ALA A 49 -4.39 -1.14 10.38
CA ALA A 49 -4.03 -1.74 11.65
C ALA A 49 -3.41 -0.70 12.59
N ALA A 50 -2.44 0.08 12.09
CA ALA A 50 -1.84 1.17 12.87
C ALA A 50 -2.89 2.20 13.31
N PHE A 51 -3.80 2.59 12.42
CA PHE A 51 -4.87 3.55 12.73
C PHE A 51 -5.85 3.00 13.78
N SER A 52 -6.21 1.72 13.66
CA SER A 52 -7.08 1.03 14.62
C SER A 52 -6.43 0.96 16.00
N ILE A 53 -5.13 0.64 16.08
CA ILE A 53 -4.39 0.63 17.35
C ILE A 53 -4.38 2.02 17.99
N ILE A 54 -4.10 3.08 17.21
CA ILE A 54 -4.09 4.46 17.70
C ILE A 54 -5.48 4.87 18.25
N LEU A 55 -6.55 4.52 17.53
CA LEU A 55 -7.92 4.78 17.98
C LEU A 55 -8.25 4.03 19.27
N ILE A 56 -7.88 2.76 19.37
CA ILE A 56 -8.12 1.93 20.56
C ILE A 56 -7.33 2.49 21.76
N VAL A 57 -6.04 2.78 21.60
CA VAL A 57 -5.19 3.36 22.65
C VAL A 57 -5.71 4.74 23.09
N GLY A 58 -6.11 5.58 22.13
CA GLY A 58 -6.69 6.89 22.41
C GLY A 58 -8.03 6.79 23.15
N ARG A 59 -8.89 5.84 22.77
CA ARG A 59 -10.16 5.56 23.45
C ARG A 59 -9.94 5.03 24.88
N ILE A 60 -8.97 4.14 25.08
CA ILE A 60 -8.62 3.62 26.42
C ILE A 60 -8.11 4.74 27.32
N LYS A 61 -7.28 5.67 26.81
CA LYS A 61 -6.82 6.82 27.60
C LYS A 61 -7.95 7.79 27.99
N LYS A 62 -8.97 7.95 27.14
CA LYS A 62 -10.09 8.88 27.40
C LYS A 62 -11.18 8.29 28.31
N GLY A 63 -11.23 6.97 28.44
CA GLY A 63 -12.19 6.23 29.26
C GLY A 63 -11.76 5.95 30.70
N LYS A 64 -10.56 6.36 31.11
CA LYS A 64 -10.16 6.39 32.54
C LYS A 64 -10.55 7.75 33.12
N TRP A 65 -11.80 7.84 33.56
CA TRP A 65 -12.20 8.75 34.64
C TRP A 65 -12.14 7.96 35.95
#